data_AF-A0A1Q3HRY2-F1
#
_entry.id   AF-A0A1Q3HRY2-F1
#
_cell.length_a   1.000
_cell.length_b   1.000
_cell.length_c   1.000
_cell.angle_alpha   90.00
_cell.angle_beta   90.00
_cell.angle_gamma   90.00
#
_symmetry.space_group_name_H-M   'P 1'
#
loop_
_entity.id
_entity.type
_entity.pdbx_description
1 polymer ?
#
loop_
_entity_poly.entity_id
_entity_poly.type
_entity_poly.pdbx_seq_one_letter_code
_entity_poly.pdbx_strand_id
1 'polypeptide(L)'
;MAAWFCIGVLGLAQQARADDEEWEGWDTERLEALCGDGDGEEDGDDDDDGGDGDDGEPCTLSNVERRQLVDDIYEYSYRVRVGPGAYDLITLHRVVREHGQWSPVRTQKSMFLVHGDALGFRGAFLSSAASPAVPTSQSIAVFLARRGVDVWGIDLRWVHVPSGTTDFSFMKGWNLGMHAKDVGIGLGLARGWRSFTGNGNGRMVLLGWSRGATISYAYLNGETQQPLDKRHVSGFIPVDMAYTFAPGATQERQAACQTHAALAQVQASGQYEGGMLGLTMQGIAGLAIHQPAAPSSLLPGSTNRQVALLFGAATHAFQTPPVIPNYHWTGGQFSAEGLPTGLSWTAAPFFFDTLAQASPYQSIGEQVDTFAMWCGAPAVPYDDHLAWVRVPVLYVGAAGGMGGYGLHSLSLLGSTDVSSLVVQRFPDMYRAVDYGHADLFLAADAQNAVWTPILDWVQRR
;
A
#
# COMPACT_ATOMS: atom_id res chain seq x y z
N MET A 1 -3.73 36.23 -2.77
CA MET A 1 -4.91 35.50 -2.24
C MET A 1 -4.48 34.06 -2.06
N ALA A 2 -4.15 33.70 -0.81
CA ALA A 2 -3.44 32.49 -0.43
C ALA A 2 -4.41 31.54 0.29
N ALA A 3 -4.64 30.35 -0.26
CA ALA A 3 -5.32 29.26 0.43
C ALA A 3 -4.26 28.50 1.25
N TRP A 4 -4.22 28.79 2.54
CA TRP A 4 -3.32 28.19 3.50
C TRP A 4 -3.81 26.80 3.93
N PHE A 5 -2.87 25.87 4.04
CA PHE A 5 -3.02 24.61 4.78
C PHE A 5 -3.27 24.94 6.26
N CYS A 6 -4.50 24.73 6.72
CA CYS A 6 -4.87 24.77 8.12
C CYS A 6 -5.82 23.60 8.41
N ILE A 7 -5.36 22.61 9.17
CA ILE A 7 -6.25 21.89 10.09
C ILE A 7 -5.76 22.26 11.48
N GLY A 8 -6.40 23.28 12.05
CA GLY A 8 -6.20 23.74 13.42
C GLY A 8 -7.19 23.06 14.35
N VAL A 9 -6.68 22.62 15.50
CA VAL A 9 -7.37 21.93 16.59
C VAL A 9 -8.50 22.76 17.20
N LEU A 10 -9.65 22.14 17.45
CA LEU A 10 -10.53 22.44 18.60
C LEU A 10 -11.18 21.16 19.11
N GLY A 11 -10.96 20.87 20.40
CA GLY A 11 -11.44 19.65 21.06
C GLY A 11 -12.84 19.77 21.65
N LEU A 12 -13.51 18.63 21.78
CA LEU A 12 -14.06 18.06 23.02
C LEU A 12 -14.60 16.65 22.71
N ALA A 13 -14.27 15.72 23.61
CA ALA A 13 -14.81 14.40 23.89
C ALA A 13 -15.68 13.61 22.86
N GLN A 14 -15.17 12.40 22.59
CA GLN A 14 -15.86 11.09 22.58
C GLN A 14 -17.15 10.91 21.77
N GLN A 15 -17.03 10.18 20.66
CA GLN A 15 -17.66 8.86 20.54
C GLN A 15 -16.89 8.05 19.51
N ALA A 16 -16.04 7.13 19.98
CA ALA A 16 -15.51 6.07 19.14
C ALA A 16 -16.71 5.19 18.78
N ARG A 17 -17.13 5.23 17.52
CA ARG A 17 -18.02 4.21 16.99
C ARG A 17 -17.16 2.98 16.71
N ALA A 18 -17.25 2.01 17.63
CA ALA A 18 -17.47 0.64 17.21
C ALA A 18 -18.86 0.66 16.57
N ASP A 19 -18.92 0.85 15.25
CA ASP A 19 -20.09 0.35 14.54
C ASP A 19 -19.88 -1.16 14.53
N ASP A 20 -20.79 -1.86 15.21
CA ASP A 20 -20.92 -3.31 15.33
C ASP A 20 -21.21 -3.96 13.97
N GLU A 21 -20.41 -3.70 12.93
CA GLU A 21 -20.17 -4.73 11.94
C GLU A 21 -19.30 -5.76 12.64
N GLU A 22 -19.98 -6.63 13.40
CA GLU A 22 -19.45 -7.93 13.78
C GLU A 22 -18.75 -8.46 12.53
N TRP A 23 -17.44 -8.66 12.64
CA TRP A 23 -16.59 -9.13 11.54
C TRP A 23 -16.95 -10.59 11.32
N GLU A 24 -18.18 -10.84 10.87
CA GLU A 24 -18.73 -12.14 10.52
C GLU A 24 -17.70 -12.74 9.57
N GLY A 25 -17.07 -13.82 10.05
CA GLY A 25 -15.88 -14.39 9.44
C GLY A 25 -16.07 -14.55 7.94
N TRP A 26 -15.02 -14.31 7.15
CA TRP A 26 -15.18 -14.22 5.68
C TRP A 26 -15.98 -15.40 5.17
N ASP A 27 -17.21 -15.13 4.76
CA ASP A 27 -18.00 -16.12 4.09
C ASP A 27 -17.43 -16.27 2.68
N THR A 28 -16.53 -17.24 2.56
CA THR A 28 -15.92 -17.57 1.29
C THR A 28 -16.91 -18.21 0.34
N GLU A 29 -18.05 -18.75 0.79
CA GLU A 29 -19.12 -19.18 -0.13
C GLU A 29 -19.72 -17.96 -0.83
N ARG A 30 -19.80 -16.80 -0.16
CA ARG A 30 -20.21 -15.53 -0.78
C ARG A 30 -19.13 -14.94 -1.69
N LEU A 31 -17.83 -15.11 -1.39
CA LEU A 31 -16.71 -14.67 -2.25
C LEU A 31 -16.47 -15.59 -3.47
N GLU A 32 -16.67 -16.89 -3.31
CA GLU A 32 -16.61 -17.90 -4.37
C GLU A 32 -17.88 -17.82 -5.23
N ALA A 33 -19.06 -17.55 -4.69
CA ALA A 33 -20.27 -17.28 -5.48
C ALA A 33 -20.17 -15.99 -6.32
N LEU A 34 -19.45 -14.97 -5.83
CA LEU A 34 -19.18 -13.75 -6.60
C LEU A 34 -18.14 -13.95 -7.72
N CYS A 35 -17.39 -15.07 -7.74
CA CYS A 35 -16.29 -15.32 -8.70
C CYS A 35 -16.29 -16.74 -9.33
N GLY A 36 -17.33 -17.54 -9.07
CA GLY A 36 -17.38 -18.97 -9.36
C GLY A 36 -18.02 -19.27 -10.70
N ASP A 37 -17.61 -20.38 -11.30
CA ASP A 37 -18.03 -20.84 -12.61
C ASP A 37 -19.55 -20.91 -12.69
N GLY A 38 -20.11 -20.29 -13.75
CA GLY A 38 -21.52 -20.41 -14.11
C GLY A 38 -21.83 -21.85 -14.52
N ASP A 39 -21.96 -22.73 -13.54
CA ASP A 39 -22.41 -24.08 -13.74
C ASP A 39 -23.94 -24.01 -13.82
N GLY A 40 -24.43 -23.87 -15.05
CA GLY A 40 -25.83 -24.04 -15.35
C GLY A 40 -26.27 -25.47 -15.03
N GLU A 41 -26.83 -25.67 -13.84
CA GLU A 41 -27.77 -26.76 -13.60
C GLU A 41 -29.19 -26.17 -13.65
N GLU A 42 -29.85 -26.47 -14.77
CA GLU A 42 -31.32 -26.46 -14.85
C GLU A 42 -31.83 -27.43 -13.78
N ASP A 43 -32.69 -26.96 -12.87
CA ASP A 43 -33.82 -27.72 -12.35
C ASP A 43 -34.82 -26.74 -11.71
N GLY A 44 -36.07 -26.81 -12.18
CA GLY A 44 -37.17 -25.98 -11.71
C GLY A 44 -37.77 -26.48 -10.40
N ASP A 45 -38.35 -25.56 -9.64
CA ASP A 45 -39.79 -25.49 -9.38
C ASP A 45 -40.10 -24.32 -8.43
N ASP A 46 -41.33 -23.82 -8.54
CA ASP A 46 -41.92 -22.65 -7.90
C ASP A 46 -41.79 -22.61 -6.37
N ASP A 47 -41.57 -21.42 -5.79
CA ASP A 47 -42.51 -20.81 -4.84
C ASP A 47 -42.10 -19.37 -4.42
N ASP A 48 -43.13 -18.53 -4.35
CA ASP A 48 -43.20 -17.15 -3.88
C ASP A 48 -42.62 -16.98 -2.46
N ASP A 49 -41.67 -16.04 -2.28
CA ASP A 49 -41.63 -15.18 -1.09
C ASP A 49 -40.73 -13.95 -1.32
N GLY A 50 -41.30 -12.77 -1.13
CA GLY A 50 -40.60 -11.48 -1.28
C GLY A 50 -39.55 -11.27 -0.19
N GLY A 51 -38.28 -11.32 -0.59
CA GLY A 51 -37.13 -10.85 0.17
C GLY A 51 -36.30 -9.89 -0.67
N ASP A 52 -35.86 -8.78 -0.08
CA ASP A 52 -34.96 -7.80 -0.68
C ASP A 52 -33.71 -8.48 -1.26
N GLY A 53 -33.65 -8.56 -2.59
CA GLY A 53 -32.53 -9.12 -3.35
C GLY A 53 -31.30 -8.24 -3.24
N ASP A 54 -30.42 -8.57 -2.29
CA ASP A 54 -28.99 -8.24 -2.32
C ASP A 54 -28.26 -9.32 -3.14
N ASP A 55 -28.67 -9.44 -4.40
CA ASP A 55 -28.08 -10.35 -5.38
C ASP A 55 -26.75 -9.72 -5.81
N GLY A 56 -25.69 -9.99 -5.06
CA GLY A 56 -24.36 -9.46 -5.33
C GLY A 56 -23.94 -9.74 -6.77
N GLU A 57 -23.79 -8.69 -7.59
CA GLU A 57 -23.35 -8.83 -8.97
C GLU A 57 -21.98 -9.56 -9.03
N PRO A 58 -21.81 -10.56 -9.90
CA PRO A 58 -20.56 -11.30 -10.01
C PRO A 58 -19.41 -10.39 -10.46
N CYS A 59 -18.21 -10.66 -9.95
CA CYS A 59 -16.98 -9.96 -10.31
C CYS A 59 -16.70 -10.15 -11.80
N THR A 60 -16.75 -9.07 -12.58
CA THR A 60 -16.47 -9.11 -14.02
C THR A 60 -15.02 -8.72 -14.31
N LEU A 61 -14.26 -9.67 -14.89
CA LEU A 61 -12.95 -9.40 -15.47
C LEU A 61 -13.12 -8.66 -16.80
N SER A 62 -12.53 -7.48 -16.94
CA SER A 62 -12.59 -6.71 -18.18
C SER A 62 -11.24 -6.05 -18.51
N ASN A 63 -11.09 -5.66 -19.78
CA ASN A 63 -10.01 -4.80 -20.27
C ASN A 63 -8.60 -5.31 -19.96
N VAL A 64 -8.28 -6.53 -20.42
CA VAL A 64 -6.91 -7.06 -20.30
C VAL A 64 -5.96 -6.23 -21.16
N GLU A 65 -5.00 -5.56 -20.52
CA GLU A 65 -3.91 -4.90 -21.21
C GLU A 65 -2.63 -5.73 -21.08
N ARG A 66 -1.80 -5.74 -22.13
CA ARG A 66 -0.48 -6.34 -22.13
C ARG A 66 0.54 -5.30 -22.58
N ARG A 67 1.53 -5.02 -21.74
CA ARG A 67 2.58 -4.02 -21.98
C ARG A 67 3.96 -4.69 -21.87
N GLN A 68 4.80 -4.53 -22.89
CA GLN A 68 6.21 -4.89 -22.78
C GLN A 68 6.91 -3.90 -21.87
N LEU A 69 7.62 -4.38 -20.84
CA LEU A 69 8.39 -3.53 -19.94
C LEU A 69 9.84 -3.45 -20.39
N VAL A 70 10.50 -4.60 -20.54
CA VAL A 70 11.89 -4.70 -20.96
C VAL A 70 12.19 -6.14 -21.37
N ASP A 71 12.98 -6.34 -22.42
CA ASP A 71 13.35 -7.66 -22.94
C ASP A 71 12.13 -8.58 -23.11
N ASP A 72 12.13 -9.72 -22.43
CA ASP A 72 11.06 -10.71 -22.39
C ASP A 72 10.11 -10.55 -21.19
N ILE A 73 10.17 -9.41 -20.48
CA ILE A 73 9.32 -9.12 -19.32
C ILE A 73 8.12 -8.26 -19.72
N TYR A 74 6.94 -8.71 -19.33
CA TYR A 74 5.66 -8.08 -19.64
C TYR A 74 4.85 -7.84 -18.38
N GLU A 75 4.06 -6.78 -18.42
CA GLU A 75 2.98 -6.53 -17.50
C GLU A 75 1.65 -6.87 -18.16
N TYR A 76 0.83 -7.63 -17.45
CA TYR A 76 -0.59 -7.76 -17.71
C TYR A 76 -1.35 -6.96 -16.66
N SER A 77 -2.40 -6.25 -17.05
CA SER A 77 -3.32 -5.61 -16.11
C SER A 77 -4.77 -6.00 -16.39
N TYR A 78 -5.52 -6.26 -15.32
CA TYR A 78 -6.90 -6.75 -15.34
C TYR A 78 -7.75 -5.86 -14.45
N ARG A 79 -8.82 -5.26 -14.98
CA ARG A 79 -9.78 -4.54 -14.13
C ARG A 79 -10.81 -5.52 -13.59
N VAL A 80 -11.03 -5.44 -12.28
CA VAL A 80 -11.96 -6.29 -11.54
C VAL A 80 -12.95 -5.40 -10.82
N ARG A 81 -14.24 -5.61 -11.07
CA ARG A 81 -15.30 -5.01 -10.26
C ARG A 81 -15.48 -5.80 -8.98
N VAL A 82 -15.46 -5.10 -7.84
CA VAL A 82 -15.48 -5.67 -6.48
C VAL A 82 -16.62 -5.11 -5.62
N GLY A 83 -17.56 -4.43 -6.26
CA GLY A 83 -18.74 -3.85 -5.64
C GLY A 83 -19.60 -3.10 -6.66
N PRO A 84 -20.79 -2.63 -6.23
CA PRO A 84 -21.77 -2.01 -7.12
C PRO A 84 -21.42 -0.57 -7.50
N GLY A 85 -20.59 0.12 -6.72
CA GLY A 85 -20.21 1.51 -6.94
C GLY A 85 -19.36 1.70 -8.20
N ALA A 86 -19.45 2.89 -8.81
CA ALA A 86 -18.72 3.22 -10.03
C ALA A 86 -17.19 3.09 -9.89
N TYR A 87 -16.67 3.27 -8.68
CA TYR A 87 -15.25 3.18 -8.34
C TYR A 87 -14.93 1.96 -7.46
N ASP A 88 -15.88 1.03 -7.28
CA ASP A 88 -15.63 -0.26 -6.64
C ASP A 88 -14.91 -1.20 -7.63
N LEU A 89 -13.73 -0.76 -8.03
CA LEU A 89 -12.85 -1.39 -9.00
C LEU A 89 -11.49 -1.58 -8.35
N ILE A 90 -10.84 -2.71 -8.63
CA ILE A 90 -9.41 -2.87 -8.40
C ILE A 90 -8.75 -3.19 -9.75
N THR A 91 -7.45 -2.94 -9.86
CA THR A 91 -6.67 -3.47 -10.99
C THR A 91 -5.66 -4.47 -10.48
N LEU A 92 -5.68 -5.69 -11.02
CA LEU A 92 -4.63 -6.67 -10.79
C LEU A 92 -3.54 -6.50 -11.82
N HIS A 93 -2.30 -6.54 -11.37
CA HIS A 93 -1.11 -6.51 -12.19
C HIS A 93 -0.42 -7.87 -12.12
N ARG A 94 0.12 -8.33 -13.24
CA ARG A 94 1.02 -9.48 -13.30
C ARG A 94 2.25 -9.12 -14.11
N VAL A 95 3.42 -9.17 -13.48
CA VAL A 95 4.72 -8.92 -14.11
C VAL A 95 5.47 -10.24 -14.20
N VAL A 96 5.71 -10.69 -15.44
CA VAL A 96 6.22 -12.04 -15.70
C VAL A 96 7.07 -12.05 -16.96
N ARG A 97 7.98 -13.02 -17.04
CA ARG A 97 8.68 -13.33 -18.29
C ARG A 97 7.74 -14.03 -19.27
N GLU A 98 7.91 -13.82 -20.57
CA GLU A 98 7.24 -14.57 -21.62
C GLU A 98 8.22 -15.41 -22.45
N HIS A 99 7.79 -16.59 -22.90
CA HIS A 99 8.49 -17.36 -23.95
C HIS A 99 8.16 -16.86 -25.35
N GLY A 100 6.99 -16.26 -25.51
CA GLY A 100 6.44 -15.75 -26.75
C GLY A 100 5.17 -14.99 -26.43
N GLN A 101 4.62 -14.29 -27.43
CA GLN A 101 3.47 -13.42 -27.23
C GLN A 101 2.32 -14.15 -26.53
N TRP A 102 1.83 -13.57 -25.42
CA TRP A 102 0.74 -14.15 -24.60
C TRP A 102 1.07 -15.50 -23.96
N SER A 103 2.34 -15.86 -23.86
CA SER A 103 2.80 -17.12 -23.27
C SER A 103 3.76 -16.86 -22.10
N PRO A 104 3.23 -16.59 -20.89
CA PRO A 104 4.03 -16.45 -19.68
C PRO A 104 4.87 -17.70 -19.40
N VAL A 105 6.12 -17.48 -18.97
CA VAL A 105 7.00 -18.53 -18.46
C VAL A 105 6.41 -19.10 -17.18
N ARG A 106 6.49 -20.43 -17.04
CA ARG A 106 6.04 -21.08 -15.82
C ARG A 106 7.02 -20.87 -14.67
N THR A 107 6.51 -20.50 -13.52
CA THR A 107 7.30 -20.13 -12.33
C THR A 107 6.70 -20.76 -11.08
N GLN A 108 7.54 -21.41 -10.28
CA GLN A 108 7.12 -22.04 -9.03
C GLN A 108 6.93 -21.03 -7.90
N LYS A 109 7.77 -19.98 -7.86
CA LYS A 109 7.69 -18.93 -6.83
C LYS A 109 6.77 -17.81 -7.29
N SER A 110 6.05 -17.21 -6.35
CA SER A 110 5.10 -16.14 -6.63
C SER A 110 5.00 -15.17 -5.46
N MET A 111 4.82 -13.90 -5.79
CA MET A 111 4.62 -12.83 -4.83
C MET A 111 3.40 -12.00 -5.21
N PHE A 112 2.67 -11.49 -4.23
CA PHE A 112 1.60 -10.52 -4.39
C PHE A 112 2.00 -9.23 -3.67
N LEU A 113 2.06 -8.11 -4.38
CA LEU A 113 2.55 -6.82 -3.87
C LEU A 113 1.39 -5.84 -3.67
N VAL A 114 1.31 -5.27 -2.47
CA VAL A 114 0.31 -4.27 -2.08
C VAL A 114 1.02 -2.94 -1.83
N HIS A 115 0.63 -1.90 -2.58
CA HIS A 115 1.24 -0.58 -2.49
C HIS A 115 0.77 0.20 -1.25
N GLY A 116 1.48 1.28 -0.97
CA GLY A 116 1.18 2.21 0.11
C GLY A 116 0.32 3.40 -0.31
N ASP A 117 0.36 4.42 0.54
CA ASP A 117 -0.32 5.69 0.34
C ASP A 117 0.05 6.36 -0.97
N ALA A 118 -0.94 7.06 -1.53
CA ALA A 118 -0.83 7.92 -2.69
C ALA A 118 -0.33 7.27 -4.00
N LEU A 119 0.18 6.05 -4.03
CA LEU A 119 0.69 5.40 -5.24
C LEU A 119 -0.21 4.24 -5.67
N GLY A 120 -0.24 3.91 -6.96
CA GLY A 120 -0.67 2.59 -7.43
C GLY A 120 0.51 1.60 -7.51
N PHE A 121 0.24 0.35 -7.91
CA PHE A 121 1.22 -0.70 -8.17
C PHE A 121 2.33 -0.21 -9.09
N ARG A 122 1.99 0.52 -10.16
CA ARG A 122 2.98 1.01 -11.13
C ARG A 122 3.95 2.00 -10.50
N GLY A 123 3.45 3.01 -9.79
CA GLY A 123 4.29 3.99 -9.11
C GLY A 123 5.15 3.38 -8.02
N ALA A 124 4.60 2.40 -7.29
CA ALA A 124 5.28 1.74 -6.17
C ALA A 124 6.33 0.70 -6.58
N PHE A 125 6.04 -0.13 -7.59
CA PHE A 125 6.82 -1.34 -7.87
C PHE A 125 7.31 -1.48 -9.33
N LEU A 126 6.79 -0.66 -10.25
CA LEU A 126 7.24 -0.55 -11.64
C LEU A 126 7.80 0.84 -11.96
N SER A 127 8.50 1.44 -10.99
CA SER A 127 8.95 2.82 -11.03
C SER A 127 9.80 3.15 -12.27
N SER A 128 10.62 2.22 -12.78
CA SER A 128 11.38 2.40 -14.03
C SER A 128 10.56 2.32 -15.32
N ALA A 129 9.38 1.69 -15.30
CA ALA A 129 8.45 1.72 -16.43
C ALA A 129 7.60 3.00 -16.45
N ALA A 130 7.73 3.84 -15.41
CA ALA A 130 6.95 5.05 -15.23
C ALA A 130 7.81 6.32 -15.13
N SER A 131 9.14 6.20 -15.13
CA SER A 131 10.08 7.32 -15.19
C SER A 131 11.22 7.02 -16.16
N PRO A 132 11.53 7.93 -17.11
CA PRO A 132 12.72 7.82 -17.95
C PRO A 132 14.01 8.19 -17.21
N ALA A 133 13.93 8.65 -15.96
CA ALA A 133 15.08 9.13 -15.18
C ALA A 133 15.94 7.98 -14.62
N VAL A 134 15.48 6.73 -14.70
CA VAL A 134 16.19 5.55 -14.20
C VAL A 134 16.25 4.42 -15.23
N PRO A 135 17.24 3.52 -15.16
CA PRO A 135 17.29 2.34 -16.01
C PRO A 135 16.05 1.45 -15.84
N THR A 136 15.62 0.79 -16.91
CA THR A 136 14.46 -0.14 -16.90
C THR A 136 14.61 -1.28 -15.89
N SER A 137 15.83 -1.61 -15.46
CA SER A 137 16.11 -2.59 -14.40
C SER A 137 15.77 -2.11 -12.98
N GLN A 138 15.58 -0.81 -12.76
CA GLN A 138 15.31 -0.22 -11.44
C GLN A 138 13.82 -0.28 -11.09
N SER A 139 13.27 -1.51 -11.08
CA SER A 139 11.92 -1.84 -10.62
C SER A 139 11.94 -3.20 -9.94
N ILE A 140 11.46 -3.30 -8.70
CA ILE A 140 11.46 -4.56 -7.96
C ILE A 140 10.65 -5.66 -8.69
N ALA A 141 9.50 -5.31 -9.29
CA ALA A 141 8.69 -6.31 -9.99
C ALA A 141 9.41 -6.87 -11.23
N VAL A 142 10.11 -6.03 -12.00
CA VAL A 142 10.96 -6.47 -13.11
C VAL A 142 12.15 -7.28 -12.61
N PHE A 143 12.79 -6.85 -11.52
CA PHE A 143 13.92 -7.55 -10.90
C PHE A 143 13.56 -8.99 -10.48
N LEU A 144 12.39 -9.16 -9.84
CA LEU A 144 11.86 -10.44 -9.38
C LEU A 144 11.41 -11.33 -10.56
N ALA A 145 10.67 -10.77 -11.53
CA ALA A 145 10.21 -11.51 -12.70
C ALA A 145 11.38 -12.06 -13.54
N ARG A 146 12.44 -11.26 -13.73
CA ARG A 146 13.68 -11.72 -14.38
C ARG A 146 14.34 -12.91 -13.68
N ARG A 147 14.07 -13.11 -12.39
CA ARG A 147 14.65 -14.16 -11.54
C ARG A 147 13.65 -15.27 -11.21
N GLY A 148 12.61 -15.42 -12.03
CA GLY A 148 11.71 -16.57 -12.00
C GLY A 148 10.63 -16.52 -10.93
N VAL A 149 10.25 -15.32 -10.49
CA VAL A 149 9.10 -15.10 -9.60
C VAL A 149 7.90 -14.63 -10.43
N ASP A 150 6.73 -15.25 -10.27
CA ASP A 150 5.46 -14.72 -10.75
C ASP A 150 5.05 -13.54 -9.87
N VAL A 151 5.24 -12.31 -10.35
CA VAL A 151 4.93 -11.13 -9.54
C VAL A 151 3.51 -10.67 -9.86
N TRP A 152 2.67 -10.62 -8.84
CA TRP A 152 1.35 -10.06 -8.89
C TRP A 152 1.28 -8.82 -8.01
N GLY A 153 0.27 -7.99 -8.21
CA GLY A 153 -0.08 -6.95 -7.26
C GLY A 153 -1.39 -6.28 -7.62
N ILE A 154 -1.74 -5.25 -6.85
CA ILE A 154 -3.06 -4.63 -6.88
C ILE A 154 -2.94 -3.11 -6.91
N ASP A 155 -3.77 -2.45 -7.71
CA ASP A 155 -4.21 -1.07 -7.49
C ASP A 155 -5.49 -1.10 -6.65
N LEU A 156 -5.50 -0.45 -5.48
CA LEU A 156 -6.67 -0.34 -4.62
C LEU A 156 -7.73 0.61 -5.21
N ARG A 157 -8.98 0.52 -4.74
CA ARG A 157 -10.14 1.27 -5.28
C ARG A 157 -9.88 2.75 -5.53
N TRP A 158 -9.22 3.41 -4.59
CA TRP A 158 -8.94 4.85 -4.66
C TRP A 158 -7.99 5.25 -5.79
N VAL A 159 -7.19 4.34 -6.34
CA VAL A 159 -6.34 4.60 -7.52
C VAL A 159 -7.18 4.96 -8.76
N HIS A 160 -8.43 4.50 -8.81
CA HIS A 160 -9.33 4.71 -9.94
C HIS A 160 -10.20 5.97 -9.83
N VAL A 161 -10.07 6.74 -8.74
CA VAL A 161 -10.89 7.94 -8.52
C VAL A 161 -10.30 9.12 -9.28
N PRO A 162 -11.00 9.70 -10.27
CA PRO A 162 -10.48 10.78 -11.10
C PRO A 162 -10.27 12.07 -10.33
N SER A 163 -9.26 12.87 -10.70
CA SER A 163 -8.92 14.16 -10.09
C SER A 163 -10.03 15.23 -10.15
N GLY A 164 -11.05 15.04 -11.01
CA GLY A 164 -12.21 15.93 -11.12
C GLY A 164 -13.38 15.56 -10.20
N THR A 165 -13.23 14.54 -9.35
CA THR A 165 -14.28 14.07 -8.44
C THR A 165 -14.56 15.11 -7.37
N THR A 166 -15.83 15.37 -7.11
CA THR A 166 -16.28 16.34 -6.10
C THR A 166 -17.23 15.74 -5.06
N ASP A 167 -17.79 14.56 -5.33
CA ASP A 167 -18.63 13.81 -4.39
C ASP A 167 -17.89 12.53 -4.01
N PHE A 168 -17.60 12.38 -2.71
CA PHE A 168 -16.86 11.24 -2.15
C PHE A 168 -17.74 10.37 -1.24
N SER A 169 -19.07 10.54 -1.28
CA SER A 169 -20.00 9.74 -0.46
C SER A 169 -19.84 8.23 -0.64
N PHE A 170 -19.43 7.78 -1.82
CA PHE A 170 -19.13 6.37 -2.11
C PHE A 170 -17.94 5.82 -1.31
N MET A 171 -17.03 6.67 -0.82
CA MET A 171 -15.87 6.24 -0.01
C MET A 171 -16.23 6.01 1.47
N LYS A 172 -17.47 6.29 1.89
CA LYS A 172 -17.87 6.22 3.31
C LYS A 172 -17.52 4.88 3.97
N GLY A 173 -17.70 3.77 3.23
CA GLY A 173 -17.38 2.41 3.69
C GLY A 173 -16.00 1.89 3.30
N TRP A 174 -15.15 2.72 2.67
CA TRP A 174 -13.80 2.31 2.28
C TRP A 174 -12.85 2.42 3.48
N ASN A 175 -12.90 1.42 4.35
CA ASN A 175 -12.07 1.33 5.56
C ASN A 175 -10.93 0.30 5.37
N LEU A 176 -10.15 0.06 6.41
CA LEU A 176 -9.04 -0.90 6.34
C LEU A 176 -9.54 -2.32 6.01
N GLY A 177 -10.68 -2.73 6.56
CA GLY A 177 -11.33 -4.00 6.29
C GLY A 177 -11.74 -4.17 4.83
N MET A 178 -12.30 -3.13 4.20
CA MET A 178 -12.65 -3.14 2.77
C MET A 178 -11.41 -3.40 1.90
N HIS A 179 -10.31 -2.70 2.16
CA HIS A 179 -9.07 -2.89 1.40
C HIS A 179 -8.41 -4.24 1.68
N ALA A 180 -8.56 -4.79 2.89
CA ALA A 180 -8.14 -6.15 3.18
C ALA A 180 -8.95 -7.19 2.39
N LYS A 181 -10.27 -7.00 2.25
CA LYS A 181 -11.12 -7.84 1.39
C LYS A 181 -10.69 -7.77 -0.08
N ASP A 182 -10.39 -6.57 -0.58
CA ASP A 182 -9.86 -6.36 -1.94
C ASP A 182 -8.54 -7.13 -2.18
N VAL A 183 -7.63 -7.14 -1.20
CA VAL A 183 -6.39 -7.95 -1.26
C VAL A 183 -6.71 -9.44 -1.31
N GLY A 184 -7.70 -9.91 -0.56
CA GLY A 184 -8.17 -11.30 -0.61
C GLY A 184 -8.69 -11.71 -1.97
N ILE A 185 -9.57 -10.90 -2.57
CA ILE A 185 -10.08 -11.11 -3.93
C ILE A 185 -8.91 -11.18 -4.93
N GLY A 186 -7.98 -10.23 -4.83
CA GLY A 186 -6.80 -10.20 -5.72
C GLY A 186 -5.91 -11.44 -5.60
N LEU A 187 -5.64 -11.91 -4.37
CA LEU A 187 -4.90 -13.13 -4.11
C LEU A 187 -5.62 -14.37 -4.66
N GLY A 188 -6.94 -14.47 -4.44
CA GLY A 188 -7.78 -15.56 -4.96
C GLY A 188 -7.72 -15.65 -6.48
N LEU A 189 -7.97 -14.53 -7.17
CA LEU A 189 -7.89 -14.43 -8.63
C LEU A 189 -6.49 -14.75 -9.16
N ALA A 190 -5.43 -14.24 -8.53
CA ALA A 190 -4.06 -14.54 -8.91
C ALA A 190 -3.74 -16.04 -8.79
N ARG A 191 -4.18 -16.70 -7.70
CA ARG A 191 -4.01 -18.16 -7.51
C ARG A 191 -4.81 -18.97 -8.52
N GLY A 192 -6.06 -18.58 -8.80
CA GLY A 192 -6.90 -19.20 -9.82
C GLY A 192 -6.23 -19.13 -11.20
N TRP A 193 -5.76 -17.94 -11.59
CA TRP A 193 -5.07 -17.74 -12.86
C TRP A 193 -3.76 -18.53 -12.98
N ARG A 194 -2.99 -18.61 -11.89
CA ARG A 194 -1.78 -19.45 -11.84
C ARG A 194 -2.11 -20.93 -12.00
N SER A 195 -3.20 -21.39 -11.41
CA SER A 195 -3.68 -22.78 -11.59
C SER A 195 -4.04 -23.04 -13.05
N PHE A 196 -4.85 -22.16 -13.65
CA PHE A 196 -5.28 -22.26 -15.05
C PHE A 196 -4.11 -22.24 -16.04
N THR A 197 -3.08 -21.42 -15.78
CA THR A 197 -1.90 -21.31 -16.67
C THR A 197 -0.82 -22.37 -16.40
N GLY A 198 -1.05 -23.29 -15.47
CA GLY A 198 -0.13 -24.39 -15.15
C GLY A 198 1.04 -23.99 -14.25
N ASN A 199 0.94 -22.87 -13.53
CA ASN A 199 1.84 -22.46 -12.44
C ASN A 199 1.48 -23.06 -11.07
N GLY A 200 0.38 -23.81 -11.01
CA GLY A 200 -0.13 -24.47 -9.81
C GLY A 200 -0.96 -23.55 -8.90
N ASN A 201 -1.65 -24.15 -7.92
CA ASN A 201 -2.55 -23.47 -6.98
C ASN A 201 -1.87 -23.13 -5.63
N GLY A 202 -0.54 -23.05 -5.63
CA GLY A 202 0.21 -22.77 -4.40
C GLY A 202 -0.14 -21.41 -3.82
N ARG A 203 -0.14 -21.32 -2.49
CA ARG A 203 -0.18 -20.05 -1.77
C ARG A 203 0.97 -19.12 -2.20
N MET A 204 0.78 -17.82 -2.02
CA MET A 204 1.69 -16.78 -2.51
C MET A 204 2.36 -16.05 -1.34
N VAL A 205 3.58 -15.55 -1.56
CA VAL A 205 4.19 -14.62 -0.60
C VAL A 205 3.50 -13.26 -0.73
N LEU A 206 3.00 -12.70 0.36
CA LEU A 206 2.38 -11.37 0.40
C LEU A 206 3.43 -10.35 0.84
N LEU A 207 3.62 -9.29 0.06
CA LEU A 207 4.44 -8.14 0.43
C LEU A 207 3.55 -6.90 0.45
N GLY A 208 3.52 -6.21 1.57
CA GLY A 208 2.83 -4.92 1.69
C GLY A 208 3.84 -3.83 2.02
N TRP A 209 3.81 -2.72 1.30
CA TRP A 209 4.65 -1.55 1.60
C TRP A 209 3.83 -0.41 2.19
N SER A 210 4.34 0.22 3.26
CA SER A 210 3.66 1.35 3.92
C SER A 210 2.26 0.93 4.39
N ARG A 211 1.21 1.73 4.13
CA ARG A 211 -0.19 1.33 4.39
C ARG A 211 -0.57 -0.02 3.74
N GLY A 212 0.05 -0.41 2.63
CA GLY A 212 -0.11 -1.76 2.06
C GLY A 212 0.31 -2.88 3.02
N ALA A 213 1.29 -2.64 3.89
CA ALA A 213 1.64 -3.56 4.97
C ALA A 213 0.53 -3.63 6.02
N THR A 214 -0.04 -2.49 6.43
CA THR A 214 -1.17 -2.43 7.38
C THR A 214 -2.38 -3.18 6.83
N ILE A 215 -2.74 -2.94 5.56
CA ILE A 215 -3.81 -3.68 4.88
C ILE A 215 -3.51 -5.18 4.86
N SER A 216 -2.25 -5.55 4.59
CA SER A 216 -1.84 -6.96 4.57
C SER A 216 -1.89 -7.64 5.94
N TYR A 217 -1.56 -6.92 7.03
CA TYR A 217 -1.75 -7.41 8.39
C TYR A 217 -3.23 -7.64 8.69
N ALA A 218 -4.11 -6.69 8.35
CA ALA A 218 -5.55 -6.83 8.53
C ALA A 218 -6.14 -7.99 7.70
N TYR A 219 -5.65 -8.19 6.47
CA TYR A 219 -5.98 -9.36 5.67
C TYR A 219 -5.56 -10.65 6.37
N LEU A 220 -4.30 -10.75 6.80
CA LEU A 220 -3.80 -11.95 7.49
C LEU A 220 -4.53 -12.23 8.80
N ASN A 221 -4.90 -11.20 9.54
CA ASN A 221 -5.75 -11.32 10.73
C ASN A 221 -7.02 -12.11 10.40
N GLY A 222 -7.74 -11.74 9.34
CA GLY A 222 -8.93 -12.47 8.92
C GLY A 222 -8.69 -13.81 8.26
N GLU A 223 -7.65 -13.93 7.45
CA GLU A 223 -7.31 -15.16 6.76
C GLU A 223 -7.07 -16.31 7.75
N THR A 224 -6.60 -16.00 8.97
CA THR A 224 -6.42 -17.01 10.02
C THR A 224 -7.71 -17.65 10.52
N GLN A 225 -8.86 -17.04 10.25
CA GLN A 225 -10.18 -17.58 10.58
C GLN A 225 -10.71 -18.52 9.51
N GLN A 226 -10.08 -18.53 8.32
CA GLN A 226 -10.48 -19.41 7.23
C GLN A 226 -9.92 -20.83 7.40
N PRO A 227 -10.61 -21.85 6.87
CA PRO A 227 -10.05 -23.18 6.67
C PRO A 227 -8.70 -23.13 5.94
N LEU A 228 -7.79 -24.05 6.25
CA LEU A 228 -6.41 -23.99 5.76
C LEU A 228 -6.33 -24.00 4.22
N ASP A 229 -7.15 -24.78 3.55
CA ASP A 229 -7.25 -24.87 2.09
C ASP A 229 -7.71 -23.56 1.42
N LYS A 230 -8.52 -22.75 2.13
CA LYS A 230 -8.97 -21.44 1.66
C LYS A 230 -7.95 -20.31 1.90
N ARG A 231 -6.90 -20.53 2.69
CA ARG A 231 -5.84 -19.52 2.89
C ARG A 231 -4.94 -19.38 1.66
N HIS A 232 -4.58 -18.16 1.33
CA HIS A 232 -3.84 -17.76 0.14
C HIS A 232 -2.37 -17.44 0.41
N VAL A 233 -1.96 -17.12 1.64
CA VAL A 233 -0.60 -16.64 1.94
C VAL A 233 0.33 -17.74 2.45
N SER A 234 1.55 -17.79 1.89
CA SER A 234 2.62 -18.73 2.27
C SER A 234 3.75 -18.09 3.07
N GLY A 235 3.84 -16.76 3.07
CA GLY A 235 4.88 -15.98 3.73
C GLY A 235 4.54 -14.50 3.64
N PHE A 236 5.01 -13.70 4.59
CA PHE A 236 4.64 -12.29 4.70
C PHE A 236 5.86 -11.38 4.79
N ILE A 237 5.85 -10.30 4.01
CA ILE A 237 6.91 -9.28 3.97
C ILE A 237 6.28 -7.90 4.22
N PRO A 238 6.09 -7.49 5.49
CA PRO A 238 5.74 -6.12 5.83
C PRO A 238 6.95 -5.20 5.59
N VAL A 239 6.76 -4.20 4.73
CA VAL A 239 7.81 -3.24 4.36
C VAL A 239 7.51 -1.87 4.94
N ASP A 240 8.36 -1.48 5.89
CA ASP A 240 8.54 -0.16 6.48
C ASP A 240 7.24 0.45 6.99
N MET A 241 6.52 -0.35 7.79
CA MET A 241 5.31 0.05 8.49
C MET A 241 5.26 -0.60 9.87
N ALA A 242 4.73 0.13 10.85
CA ALA A 242 4.33 -0.44 12.12
C ALA A 242 2.84 -0.78 12.05
N TYR A 243 2.45 -1.95 12.53
CA TYR A 243 1.05 -2.26 12.77
C TYR A 243 0.59 -1.74 14.13
N THR A 244 1.45 -1.92 15.13
CA THR A 244 1.31 -1.38 16.49
C THR A 244 2.65 -0.91 17.00
N PHE A 245 2.62 0.09 17.90
CA PHE A 245 3.83 0.60 18.53
C PHE A 245 4.20 -0.17 19.79
N ALA A 246 5.51 -0.28 20.04
CA ALA A 246 6.03 -0.88 21.26
C ALA A 246 5.50 -0.17 22.52
N PRO A 247 5.36 -0.86 23.66
CA PRO A 247 4.89 -0.26 24.92
C PRO A 247 5.68 0.95 25.41
N GLY A 248 6.91 1.17 24.94
CA GLY A 248 7.74 2.33 25.27
C GLY A 248 7.56 3.56 24.36
N ALA A 249 6.88 3.43 23.22
CA ALA A 249 6.71 4.50 22.21
C ALA A 249 5.55 5.44 22.59
N THR A 250 5.66 6.08 23.76
CA THR A 250 4.57 6.89 24.34
C THR A 250 4.30 8.17 23.55
N GLN A 251 5.34 8.82 23.01
CA GLN A 251 5.17 10.05 22.22
C GLN A 251 4.49 9.77 20.89
N GLU A 252 4.92 8.71 20.20
CA GLU A 252 4.36 8.26 18.93
C GLU A 252 2.89 7.87 19.09
N ARG A 253 2.56 7.11 20.15
CA ARG A 253 1.15 6.79 20.48
C ARG A 253 0.32 8.03 20.77
N GLN A 254 0.85 8.99 21.54
CA GLN A 254 0.14 10.24 21.82
C GLN A 254 -0.12 11.05 20.54
N ALA A 255 0.87 11.15 19.65
CA ALA A 255 0.72 11.81 18.36
C ALA A 255 -0.29 11.08 17.46
N ALA A 256 -0.28 9.74 17.45
CA ALA A 256 -1.27 8.93 16.75
C ALA A 256 -2.69 9.15 17.29
N CYS A 257 -2.87 9.22 18.61
CA CYS A 257 -4.17 9.51 19.22
C CYS A 257 -4.72 10.90 18.83
N GLN A 258 -3.86 11.91 18.77
CA GLN A 258 -4.25 13.25 18.33
C GLN A 258 -4.68 13.24 16.85
N THR A 259 -3.90 12.54 16.01
CA THR A 259 -4.17 12.41 14.58
C THR A 259 -5.47 11.63 14.33
N HIS A 260 -5.67 10.51 15.02
CA HIS A 260 -6.92 9.75 15.00
C HIS A 260 -8.11 10.65 15.34
N ALA A 261 -8.06 11.37 16.46
CA ALA A 261 -9.18 12.20 16.91
C ALA A 261 -9.55 13.27 15.86
N ALA A 262 -8.55 13.88 15.24
CA ALA A 262 -8.76 14.86 14.18
C ALA A 262 -9.41 14.23 12.93
N LEU A 263 -8.87 13.10 12.44
CA LEU A 263 -9.39 12.45 11.23
C LEU A 263 -10.76 11.82 11.45
N ALA A 264 -11.01 11.22 12.61
CA ALA A 264 -12.32 10.67 12.96
C ALA A 264 -13.40 11.77 13.02
N GLN A 265 -13.05 12.96 13.53
CA GLN A 265 -13.97 14.11 13.51
C GLN A 265 -14.25 14.59 12.08
N VAL A 266 -13.21 14.68 11.24
CA VAL A 266 -13.37 15.01 9.81
C VAL A 266 -14.29 14.01 9.12
N GLN A 267 -14.07 12.70 9.34
CA GLN A 267 -14.90 11.63 8.79
C GLN A 267 -16.35 11.70 9.28
N ALA A 268 -16.56 11.94 10.58
CA ALA A 268 -17.89 12.10 11.16
C ALA A 268 -18.62 13.33 10.60
N SER A 269 -17.90 14.35 10.13
CA SER A 269 -18.49 15.52 9.47
C SER A 269 -18.89 15.29 8.00
N GLY A 270 -18.63 14.09 7.45
CA GLY A 270 -19.04 13.70 6.09
C GLY A 270 -17.95 13.85 5.02
N GLN A 271 -16.70 14.12 5.39
CA GLN A 271 -15.56 14.05 4.48
C GLN A 271 -15.00 12.62 4.48
N TYR A 272 -15.03 11.95 3.33
CA TYR A 272 -14.64 10.53 3.22
C TYR A 272 -13.36 10.34 2.39
N GLU A 273 -12.98 11.35 1.61
CA GLU A 273 -11.65 11.47 1.07
C GLU A 273 -10.65 11.79 2.18
N GLY A 274 -9.53 11.09 2.16
CA GLY A 274 -8.39 11.24 3.05
C GLY A 274 -7.57 12.52 2.83
N GLY A 275 -8.21 13.56 2.28
CA GLY A 275 -7.59 14.81 1.86
C GLY A 275 -6.97 14.77 0.46
N MET A 276 -6.09 15.74 0.21
CA MET A 276 -5.56 16.07 -1.12
C MET A 276 -4.07 15.71 -1.27
N LEU A 277 -3.59 14.70 -0.53
CA LEU A 277 -2.16 14.35 -0.50
C LEU A 277 -1.62 14.09 -1.91
N GLY A 278 -2.31 13.26 -2.70
CA GLY A 278 -1.90 12.93 -4.05
C GLY A 278 -1.87 14.14 -4.98
N LEU A 279 -2.90 14.98 -4.94
CA LEU A 279 -2.93 16.23 -5.71
C LEU A 279 -1.82 17.20 -5.29
N THR A 280 -1.48 17.22 -4.00
CA THR A 280 -0.35 18.01 -3.47
C THR A 280 0.97 17.48 -4.02
N MET A 281 1.16 16.16 -4.04
CA MET A 281 2.35 15.50 -4.60
C MET A 281 2.50 15.80 -6.10
N GLN A 282 1.41 15.66 -6.87
CA GLN A 282 1.39 16.00 -8.29
C GLN A 282 1.73 17.48 -8.53
N GLY A 283 1.18 18.39 -7.72
CA GLY A 283 1.45 19.83 -7.83
C GLY A 283 2.90 20.18 -7.53
N ILE A 284 3.47 19.63 -6.45
CA ILE A 284 4.89 19.79 -6.08
C ILE A 284 5.78 19.25 -7.21
N ALA A 285 5.46 18.06 -7.73
CA ALA A 285 6.19 17.44 -8.83
C ALA A 285 6.19 18.30 -10.09
N GLY A 286 5.00 18.72 -10.56
CA GLY A 286 4.85 19.50 -11.77
C GLY A 286 5.62 20.82 -11.71
N LEU A 287 5.59 21.50 -10.56
CA LEU A 287 6.38 22.71 -10.35
C LEU A 287 7.89 22.44 -10.34
N ALA A 288 8.34 21.37 -9.68
CA ALA A 288 9.76 21.03 -9.62
C ALA A 288 10.32 20.54 -10.96
N ILE A 289 9.51 19.84 -11.77
CA ILE A 289 9.91 19.34 -13.10
C ILE A 289 9.95 20.49 -14.11
N HIS A 290 8.89 21.30 -14.18
CA HIS A 290 8.74 22.29 -15.25
C HIS A 290 9.32 23.67 -14.91
N GLN A 291 9.43 24.02 -13.62
CA GLN A 291 9.90 25.32 -13.16
C GLN A 291 10.81 25.21 -11.92
N PRO A 292 11.88 24.38 -11.95
CA PRO A 292 12.67 24.02 -10.78
C PRO A 292 13.28 25.22 -10.04
N ALA A 293 13.76 26.22 -10.77
CA ALA A 293 14.44 27.40 -10.22
C ALA A 293 13.50 28.57 -9.89
N ALA A 294 12.22 28.49 -10.28
CA ALA A 294 11.27 29.55 -9.96
C ALA A 294 10.99 29.58 -8.45
N PRO A 295 10.74 30.77 -7.87
CA PRO A 295 10.31 30.88 -6.48
C PRO A 295 9.03 30.07 -6.23
N SER A 296 8.99 29.32 -5.13
CA SER A 296 7.82 28.54 -4.76
C SER A 296 6.80 29.37 -3.99
N SER A 297 5.53 29.23 -4.36
CA SER A 297 4.41 29.78 -3.59
C SER A 297 4.10 28.99 -2.32
N LEU A 298 4.56 27.74 -2.23
CA LEU A 298 4.32 26.86 -1.08
C LEU A 298 5.24 27.19 0.09
N LEU A 299 6.49 27.58 -0.20
CA LEU A 299 7.47 27.97 0.80
C LEU A 299 8.22 29.22 0.34
N PRO A 300 7.82 30.42 0.82
CA PRO A 300 8.49 31.66 0.47
C PRO A 300 10.00 31.62 0.74
N GLY A 301 10.79 32.14 -0.19
CA GLY A 301 12.26 32.11 -0.11
C GLY A 301 12.91 30.81 -0.61
N SER A 302 12.12 29.78 -0.93
CA SER A 302 12.60 28.56 -1.58
C SER A 302 12.23 28.52 -3.07
N THR A 303 12.95 27.72 -3.84
CA THR A 303 12.59 27.34 -5.22
C THR A 303 11.65 26.14 -5.23
N ASN A 304 10.92 25.93 -6.33
CA ASN A 304 10.06 24.74 -6.48
C ASN A 304 10.84 23.42 -6.31
N ARG A 305 12.07 23.36 -6.82
CA ARG A 305 12.95 22.20 -6.61
C ARG A 305 13.25 21.98 -5.13
N GLN A 306 13.57 23.04 -4.38
CA GLN A 306 13.85 22.93 -2.94
C GLN A 306 12.63 22.45 -2.16
N VAL A 307 11.42 22.91 -2.50
CA VAL A 307 10.19 22.42 -1.87
C VAL A 307 9.97 20.93 -2.13
N ALA A 308 10.18 20.47 -3.37
CA ALA A 308 10.06 19.05 -3.68
C ALA A 308 11.12 18.21 -2.94
N LEU A 309 12.36 18.68 -2.84
CA LEU A 309 13.38 18.01 -2.04
C LEU A 309 13.01 18.00 -0.55
N LEU A 310 12.46 19.09 -0.02
CA LEU A 310 12.01 19.15 1.38
C LEU A 310 10.90 18.13 1.65
N PHE A 311 9.95 18.01 0.73
CA PHE A 311 8.85 17.05 0.83
C PHE A 311 9.35 15.60 0.95
N GLY A 312 10.39 15.24 0.20
CA GLY A 312 11.03 13.92 0.30
C GLY A 312 11.93 13.78 1.52
N ALA A 313 12.82 14.74 1.75
CA ALA A 313 13.90 14.67 2.74
C ALA A 313 13.49 14.98 4.18
N ALA A 314 12.34 15.63 4.38
CA ALA A 314 11.84 16.02 5.68
C ALA A 314 10.31 15.95 5.74
N THR A 315 9.74 14.82 5.31
CA THR A 315 8.28 14.62 5.25
C THR A 315 7.57 14.92 6.57
N HIS A 316 8.20 14.60 7.70
CA HIS A 316 7.69 14.95 9.04
C HIS A 316 7.41 16.45 9.23
N ALA A 317 8.09 17.35 8.51
CA ALA A 317 7.85 18.79 8.59
C ALA A 317 6.49 19.21 8.01
N PHE A 318 5.83 18.33 7.24
CA PHE A 318 4.49 18.53 6.69
C PHE A 318 3.41 17.85 7.53
N GLN A 319 3.76 17.25 8.66
CA GLN A 319 2.85 16.53 9.55
C GLN A 319 2.70 17.29 10.88
N THR A 320 1.47 17.41 11.39
CA THR A 320 1.19 18.11 12.66
C THR A 320 0.21 17.31 13.53
N PRO A 321 0.68 16.69 14.64
CA PRO A 321 2.07 16.39 14.97
C PRO A 321 2.67 15.31 14.05
N PRO A 322 4.00 15.27 13.86
CA PRO A 322 4.62 14.11 13.24
C PRO A 322 4.51 12.91 14.19
N VAL A 323 3.97 11.79 13.70
CA VAL A 323 3.83 10.58 14.52
C VAL A 323 5.17 9.88 14.69
N ILE A 324 5.97 9.81 13.63
CA ILE A 324 7.32 9.24 13.69
C ILE A 324 8.35 10.38 13.63
N PRO A 325 9.19 10.53 14.68
CA PRO A 325 10.21 11.56 14.71
C PRO A 325 11.15 11.46 13.50
N ASN A 326 11.43 12.60 12.86
CA ASN A 326 12.33 12.69 11.70
C ASN A 326 11.98 11.77 10.52
N TYR A 327 10.73 11.29 10.42
CA TYR A 327 10.28 10.52 9.27
C TYR A 327 10.52 11.29 7.97
N HIS A 328 11.04 10.60 6.98
CA HIS A 328 11.21 11.15 5.65
C HIS A 328 11.08 10.06 4.59
N TRP A 329 10.61 10.48 3.42
CA TRP A 329 10.38 9.58 2.32
C TRP A 329 11.68 9.16 1.64
N THR A 330 12.65 10.07 1.50
CA THR A 330 13.95 9.79 0.87
C THR A 330 15.07 10.45 1.67
N GLY A 331 16.23 9.82 1.80
CA GLY A 331 17.37 10.41 2.49
C GLY A 331 17.81 11.73 1.84
N GLY A 332 18.06 12.74 2.66
CA GLY A 332 18.32 14.12 2.20
C GLY A 332 19.77 14.58 2.36
N GLN A 333 20.14 15.55 1.54
CA GLN A 333 21.35 16.37 1.72
C GLN A 333 20.92 17.80 2.03
N PHE A 334 21.56 18.42 3.03
CA PHE A 334 21.18 19.74 3.54
C PHE A 334 22.39 20.68 3.56
N SER A 335 22.14 21.97 3.35
CA SER A 335 23.14 23.03 3.57
C SER A 335 23.35 23.29 5.06
N ALA A 336 24.33 24.13 5.40
CA ALA A 336 24.57 24.54 6.79
C ALA A 336 23.36 25.26 7.41
N GLU A 337 22.54 25.90 6.58
CA GLU A 337 21.31 26.60 6.96
C GLU A 337 20.09 25.67 7.05
N GLY A 338 20.28 24.36 6.83
CA GLY A 338 19.21 23.36 6.90
C GLY A 338 18.31 23.31 5.65
N LEU A 339 18.70 23.94 4.54
CA LEU A 339 17.95 23.88 3.29
C LEU A 339 18.33 22.63 2.50
N PRO A 340 17.36 21.89 1.91
CA PRO A 340 17.67 20.71 1.14
C PRO A 340 18.37 21.09 -0.17
N THR A 341 19.52 20.47 -0.43
CA THR A 341 20.34 20.69 -1.63
C THR A 341 20.22 19.53 -2.62
N GLY A 342 19.94 18.33 -2.13
CA GLY A 342 19.77 17.12 -2.90
C GLY A 342 19.22 15.95 -2.09
N LEU A 343 19.21 14.77 -2.71
CA LEU A 343 18.85 13.49 -2.09
C LEU A 343 20.09 12.59 -2.06
N SER A 344 20.19 11.73 -1.06
CA SER A 344 21.38 10.92 -0.80
C SER A 344 21.44 9.67 -1.68
N TRP A 345 20.31 8.96 -1.84
CA TRP A 345 20.27 7.63 -2.46
C TRP A 345 19.40 7.53 -3.70
N THR A 346 18.36 8.37 -3.76
CA THR A 346 17.43 8.46 -4.89
C THR A 346 17.77 9.66 -5.77
N ALA A 347 17.76 9.49 -7.09
CA ALA A 347 17.97 10.62 -8.00
C ALA A 347 16.77 11.58 -7.93
N ALA A 348 17.01 12.89 -7.75
CA ALA A 348 15.93 13.87 -7.61
C ALA A 348 14.92 13.88 -8.78
N PRO A 349 15.33 13.78 -10.06
CA PRO A 349 14.37 13.69 -11.17
C PRO A 349 13.46 12.46 -11.04
N PHE A 350 14.01 11.32 -10.63
CA PHE A 350 13.23 10.10 -10.43
C PHE A 350 12.22 10.25 -9.30
N PHE A 351 12.64 10.84 -8.18
CA PHE A 351 11.72 11.14 -7.09
C PHE A 351 10.57 12.05 -7.54
N PHE A 352 10.85 13.10 -8.33
CA PHE A 352 9.81 13.99 -8.83
C PHE A 352 8.85 13.27 -9.78
N ASP A 353 9.35 12.37 -10.64
CA ASP A 353 8.49 11.54 -11.49
C ASP A 353 7.62 10.57 -10.65
N THR A 354 8.12 10.07 -9.52
CA THR A 354 7.31 9.28 -8.58
C THR A 354 6.21 10.12 -7.95
N LEU A 355 6.51 11.35 -7.51
CA LEU A 355 5.50 12.27 -6.98
C LEU A 355 4.39 12.58 -8.00
N ALA A 356 4.76 12.73 -9.28
CA ALA A 356 3.81 13.00 -10.36
C ALA A 356 2.83 11.85 -10.62
N GLN A 357 3.16 10.63 -10.21
CA GLN A 357 2.33 9.44 -10.39
C GLN A 357 1.30 9.23 -9.27
N ALA A 358 1.26 10.13 -8.28
CA ALA A 358 0.37 9.94 -7.15
C ALA A 358 -1.10 9.86 -7.61
N SER A 359 -1.88 8.94 -7.06
CA SER A 359 -3.32 8.92 -7.21
C SER A 359 -3.92 10.14 -6.50
N PRO A 360 -4.88 10.87 -7.11
CA PRO A 360 -5.37 12.13 -6.57
C PRO A 360 -5.93 12.05 -5.14
N TYR A 361 -6.67 10.97 -4.86
CA TYR A 361 -7.42 10.77 -3.63
C TYR A 361 -7.12 9.41 -3.02
N GLN A 362 -7.36 9.32 -1.72
CA GLN A 362 -7.28 8.11 -0.90
C GLN A 362 -8.46 8.12 0.07
N SER A 363 -8.84 6.99 0.66
CA SER A 363 -9.89 7.00 1.68
C SER A 363 -9.38 7.56 3.01
N ILE A 364 -10.24 8.26 3.75
CA ILE A 364 -9.96 8.63 5.14
C ILE A 364 -10.14 7.45 6.10
N GLY A 365 -11.00 6.48 5.76
CA GLY A 365 -11.37 5.37 6.66
C GLY A 365 -10.17 4.53 7.09
N GLU A 366 -9.35 4.10 6.12
CA GLU A 366 -8.12 3.35 6.43
C GLU A 366 -7.08 4.15 7.23
N GLN A 367 -7.07 5.49 7.13
CA GLN A 367 -6.22 6.35 7.95
C GLN A 367 -6.72 6.38 9.39
N VAL A 368 -8.02 6.60 9.58
CA VAL A 368 -8.67 6.58 10.89
C VAL A 368 -8.38 5.26 11.59
N ASP A 369 -8.61 4.13 10.91
CA ASP A 369 -8.34 2.79 11.45
C ASP A 369 -6.86 2.59 11.82
N THR A 370 -5.94 3.01 10.93
CA THR A 370 -4.49 2.89 11.20
C THR A 370 -4.08 3.70 12.44
N PHE A 371 -4.55 4.94 12.56
CA PHE A 371 -4.23 5.77 13.72
C PHE A 371 -4.96 5.32 14.99
N ALA A 372 -6.11 4.65 14.88
CA ALA A 372 -6.79 4.02 16.03
C ALA A 372 -5.91 2.91 16.62
N MET A 373 -5.40 2.02 15.75
CA MET A 373 -4.47 0.96 16.13
C MET A 373 -3.20 1.52 16.76
N TRP A 374 -2.60 2.54 16.15
CA TRP A 374 -1.40 3.17 16.70
C TRP A 374 -1.64 3.92 18.00
N CYS A 375 -2.82 4.50 18.19
CA CYS A 375 -3.21 5.11 19.45
C CYS A 375 -3.37 4.07 20.58
N GLY A 376 -3.66 2.81 20.23
CA GLY A 376 -4.12 1.81 21.18
C GLY A 376 -5.57 2.06 21.61
N ALA A 377 -6.39 2.61 20.70
CA ALA A 377 -7.82 2.76 20.92
C ALA A 377 -8.45 1.37 21.17
N PRO A 378 -9.43 1.23 22.08
CA PRO A 378 -10.06 -0.06 22.34
C PRO A 378 -10.78 -0.60 21.08
N ALA A 379 -10.60 -1.91 20.84
CA ALA A 379 -11.29 -2.74 19.85
C ALA A 379 -11.30 -2.20 18.40
N VAL A 380 -10.24 -2.53 17.65
CA VAL A 380 -10.29 -2.57 16.19
C VAL A 380 -10.40 -4.04 15.76
N PRO A 381 -11.25 -4.43 14.79
CA PRO A 381 -11.44 -5.84 14.44
C PRO A 381 -10.25 -6.45 13.66
N TYR A 382 -9.16 -5.69 13.51
CA TYR A 382 -8.05 -6.00 12.64
C TYR A 382 -6.85 -6.61 13.38
N ASP A 383 -6.87 -6.72 14.71
CA ASP A 383 -5.75 -7.24 15.50
C ASP A 383 -6.06 -8.43 16.43
N ASP A 384 -7.32 -8.87 16.49
CA ASP A 384 -7.82 -9.94 17.38
C ASP A 384 -7.18 -11.32 17.16
N HIS A 385 -6.58 -11.56 16.00
CA HIS A 385 -6.13 -12.88 15.55
C HIS A 385 -4.69 -12.89 15.00
N LEU A 386 -3.93 -11.83 15.20
CA LEU A 386 -2.53 -11.75 14.75
C LEU A 386 -1.67 -12.91 15.29
N ALA A 387 -1.92 -13.36 16.52
CA ALA A 387 -1.21 -14.48 17.13
C ALA A 387 -1.44 -15.82 16.40
N TRP A 388 -2.39 -15.90 15.47
CA TRP A 388 -2.65 -17.10 14.66
C TRP A 388 -2.00 -17.03 13.27
N VAL A 389 -1.42 -15.90 12.92
CA VAL A 389 -0.59 -15.74 11.72
C VAL A 389 0.74 -16.47 11.95
N ARG A 390 0.86 -17.67 11.37
CA ARG A 390 2.00 -18.58 11.57
C ARG A 390 2.91 -18.75 10.35
N VAL A 391 2.63 -18.03 9.26
CA VAL A 391 3.49 -18.05 8.06
C VAL A 391 4.86 -17.42 8.36
N PRO A 392 5.94 -17.81 7.67
CA PRO A 392 7.22 -17.13 7.77
C PRO A 392 7.13 -15.63 7.51
N VAL A 393 7.91 -14.83 8.23
CA VAL A 393 7.90 -13.36 8.14
C VAL A 393 9.30 -12.79 7.89
N LEU A 394 9.40 -11.85 6.95
CA LEU A 394 10.55 -10.97 6.79
C LEU A 394 10.10 -9.51 6.92
N TYR A 395 10.46 -8.85 8.03
CA TYR A 395 10.31 -7.40 8.10
C TYR A 395 11.41 -6.70 7.33
N VAL A 396 11.05 -5.69 6.55
CA VAL A 396 12.02 -4.82 5.87
C VAL A 396 11.73 -3.38 6.26
N GLY A 397 12.67 -2.68 6.90
CA GLY A 397 12.51 -1.28 7.30
C GLY A 397 13.61 -0.38 6.74
N ALA A 398 13.34 0.90 6.65
CA ALA A 398 14.31 1.96 6.34
C ALA A 398 14.51 2.80 7.59
N ALA A 399 15.77 2.99 8.03
CA ALA A 399 16.06 3.68 9.28
C ALA A 399 15.40 5.05 9.38
N GLY A 400 15.42 5.84 8.29
CA GLY A 400 14.79 7.16 8.17
C GLY A 400 13.27 7.15 7.93
N GLY A 401 12.72 6.02 7.50
CA GLY A 401 11.29 5.77 7.34
C GLY A 401 10.63 5.34 8.65
N MET A 402 9.97 4.17 8.68
CA MET A 402 9.47 3.58 9.93
C MET A 402 10.56 2.80 10.67
N GLY A 403 11.47 2.14 9.95
CA GLY A 403 12.67 1.52 10.50
C GLY A 403 12.38 0.57 11.66
N GLY A 404 13.03 0.79 12.80
CA GLY A 404 12.85 -0.07 13.98
C GLY A 404 11.43 -0.07 14.58
N TYR A 405 10.59 0.93 14.28
CA TYR A 405 9.26 1.06 14.89
C TYR A 405 8.31 -0.09 14.50
N GLY A 406 8.50 -0.71 13.33
CA GLY A 406 7.68 -1.86 12.92
C GLY A 406 8.09 -3.20 13.53
N LEU A 407 9.25 -3.29 14.18
CA LEU A 407 9.75 -4.56 14.72
C LEU A 407 8.85 -5.12 15.84
N HIS A 408 8.21 -4.25 16.63
CA HIS A 408 7.29 -4.70 17.68
C HIS A 408 6.10 -5.48 17.12
N SER A 409 5.59 -5.08 15.95
CA SER A 409 4.44 -5.75 15.32
C SER A 409 4.72 -7.23 15.01
N LEU A 410 5.99 -7.61 14.84
CA LEU A 410 6.38 -9.01 14.65
C LEU A 410 6.15 -9.86 15.91
N SER A 411 6.25 -9.26 17.10
CA SER A 411 6.01 -9.97 18.36
C SER A 411 4.53 -10.29 18.62
N LEU A 412 3.63 -9.72 17.83
CA LEU A 412 2.20 -10.01 17.89
C LEU A 412 1.83 -11.25 17.06
N LEU A 413 2.73 -11.72 16.19
CA LEU A 413 2.46 -12.83 15.29
C LEU A 413 2.78 -14.17 15.95
N GLY A 414 2.03 -15.21 15.57
CA GLY A 414 2.29 -16.59 16.00
C GLY A 414 3.43 -17.28 15.25
N SER A 415 4.14 -16.57 14.37
CA SER A 415 5.19 -17.13 13.53
C SER A 415 6.45 -17.46 14.33
N THR A 416 7.02 -18.63 14.09
CA THR A 416 8.30 -19.05 14.67
C THR A 416 9.49 -18.83 13.71
N ASP A 417 9.21 -18.44 12.47
CA ASP A 417 10.20 -18.14 11.43
C ASP A 417 10.12 -16.64 11.11
N VAL A 418 10.80 -15.84 11.93
CA VAL A 418 10.81 -14.38 11.84
C VAL A 418 12.24 -13.91 11.58
N SER A 419 12.38 -13.06 10.57
CA SER A 419 13.62 -12.38 10.23
C SER A 419 13.35 -10.90 9.97
N SER A 420 14.36 -10.06 10.10
CA SER A 420 14.25 -8.63 9.83
C SER A 420 15.48 -8.08 9.14
N LEU A 421 15.26 -7.04 8.35
CA LEU A 421 16.27 -6.23 7.67
C LEU A 421 15.89 -4.76 7.85
N VAL A 422 16.66 -4.02 8.65
CA VAL A 422 16.53 -2.55 8.71
C VAL A 422 17.72 -1.95 7.96
N VAL A 423 17.45 -1.28 6.85
CA VAL A 423 18.47 -0.59 6.06
C VAL A 423 18.86 0.69 6.77
N GLN A 424 20.12 0.74 7.20
CA GLN A 424 20.70 1.84 7.93
C GLN A 424 22.11 2.09 7.39
N ARG A 425 22.40 3.32 6.95
CA ARG A 425 23.71 3.73 6.40
C ARG A 425 24.52 4.53 7.39
N PHE A 426 23.87 5.14 8.38
CA PHE A 426 24.52 5.95 9.40
C PHE A 426 24.12 5.50 10.81
N PRO A 427 24.92 5.81 11.85
CA PRO A 427 24.50 5.61 13.24
C PRO A 427 23.18 6.30 13.57
N ASP A 428 22.42 5.79 14.54
CA ASP A 428 21.06 6.26 14.91
C ASP A 428 20.95 7.78 15.10
N MET A 429 22.00 8.44 15.61
CA MET A 429 22.03 9.89 15.78
C MET A 429 21.88 10.68 14.47
N TYR A 430 22.10 10.04 13.31
CA TYR A 430 21.95 10.60 11.97
C TYR A 430 20.72 10.07 11.22
N ARG A 431 19.79 9.42 11.95
CA ARG A 431 18.55 8.87 11.37
C ARG A 431 17.80 9.87 10.49
N ALA A 432 17.81 11.15 10.82
CA ALA A 432 17.08 12.20 10.10
C ALA A 432 17.51 12.41 8.64
N VAL A 433 18.66 11.86 8.21
CA VAL A 433 19.18 11.97 6.83
C VAL A 433 19.55 10.61 6.22
N ASP A 434 19.22 9.52 6.91
CA ASP A 434 19.56 8.17 6.50
C ASP A 434 18.66 7.66 5.36
N TYR A 435 18.67 6.35 5.10
CA TYR A 435 17.84 5.69 4.12
C TYR A 435 16.36 5.88 4.46
N GLY A 436 15.61 6.52 3.56
CA GLY A 436 14.21 6.89 3.74
C GLY A 436 13.23 5.80 3.30
N HIS A 437 11.95 6.03 3.59
CA HIS A 437 10.86 5.08 3.34
C HIS A 437 10.74 4.59 1.87
N ALA A 438 10.87 5.49 0.89
CA ALA A 438 10.86 5.18 -0.54
C ALA A 438 12.21 4.73 -1.08
N ASP A 439 13.32 5.03 -0.40
CA ASP A 439 14.63 4.55 -0.86
C ASP A 439 14.65 3.02 -0.96
N LEU A 440 13.79 2.30 -0.23
CA LEU A 440 13.61 0.84 -0.33
C LEU A 440 13.25 0.36 -1.76
N PHE A 441 12.65 1.23 -2.57
CA PHE A 441 12.26 0.95 -3.95
C PHE A 441 12.83 1.94 -4.97
N LEU A 442 13.26 3.13 -4.54
CA LEU A 442 13.71 4.19 -5.45
C LEU A 442 15.22 4.39 -5.46
N ALA A 443 15.95 3.99 -4.42
CA ALA A 443 17.38 4.26 -4.36
C ALA A 443 18.16 3.48 -5.41
N ALA A 444 19.29 4.06 -5.85
CA ALA A 444 20.16 3.45 -6.86
C ALA A 444 20.73 2.09 -6.41
N ASP A 445 20.89 1.87 -5.10
CA ASP A 445 21.42 0.65 -4.51
C ASP A 445 20.34 -0.28 -3.91
N ALA A 446 19.05 0.07 -4.03
CA ALA A 446 17.92 -0.69 -3.49
C ALA A 446 17.91 -2.16 -3.95
N GLN A 447 18.37 -2.42 -5.19
CA GLN A 447 18.50 -3.77 -5.72
C GLN A 447 19.37 -4.67 -4.82
N ASN A 448 20.49 -4.14 -4.35
CA ASN A 448 21.44 -4.90 -3.52
C ASN A 448 21.07 -4.82 -2.04
N ALA A 449 20.64 -3.65 -1.59
CA ALA A 449 20.35 -3.40 -0.18
C ALA A 449 19.05 -4.05 0.29
N VAL A 450 18.07 -4.22 -0.61
CA VAL A 450 16.69 -4.61 -0.27
C VAL A 450 16.19 -5.76 -1.13
N TRP A 451 16.20 -5.63 -2.46
CA TRP A 451 15.49 -6.57 -3.32
C TRP A 451 16.16 -7.93 -3.40
N THR A 452 17.49 -7.97 -3.38
CA THR A 452 18.26 -9.22 -3.31
C THR A 452 18.00 -9.97 -2.00
N PRO A 453 18.10 -9.34 -0.80
CA PRO A 453 17.67 -9.97 0.44
C PRO A 453 16.22 -10.50 0.44
N ILE A 454 15.27 -9.76 -0.14
CA ILE A 454 13.88 -10.22 -0.31
C ILE A 454 13.84 -11.47 -1.17
N LEU A 455 14.49 -11.46 -2.33
CA LEU A 455 14.52 -12.62 -3.23
C LEU A 455 15.16 -13.84 -2.56
N ASP A 456 16.30 -13.67 -1.88
CA ASP A 456 16.99 -14.76 -1.18
C ASP A 456 16.11 -15.36 -0.08
N TRP A 457 15.28 -14.55 0.57
CA TRP A 457 14.30 -15.04 1.53
C TRP A 457 13.15 -15.81 0.86
N VAL A 458 12.67 -15.34 -0.29
CA VAL A 458 11.62 -16.00 -1.09
C VAL A 458 12.12 -17.31 -1.71
N GLN A 459 13.39 -17.41 -2.12
CA GLN A 459 13.92 -18.61 -2.77
C GLN A 459 14.20 -19.76 -1.80
N ARG A 460 14.44 -19.46 -0.51
CA ARG A 460 14.71 -20.46 0.53
C ARG A 460 13.47 -21.25 0.99
N ARG A 461 12.29 -20.85 0.55
CA ARG A 461 10.98 -21.42 0.91
C ARG A 461 10.25 -21.71 -0.38
#